data_AF-A0A9X1JS78-F1
#
_entry.id   AF-A0A9X1JS78-F1
#
_cell.length_a   1.000
_cell.length_b   1.000
_cell.length_c   1.000
_cell.angle_alpha   90.00
_cell.angle_beta   90.00
_cell.angle_gamma   90.00
#
_symmetry.space_group_name_H-M   'P 1'
#
loop_
_entity.id
_entity.type
_entity.pdbx_description
1 polymer ?
#
loop_
_entity_poly.entity_id
_entity_poly.type
_entity_poly.pdbx_seq_one_letter_code
_entity_poly.pdbx_strand_id
1 'polypeptide(L)'
;MTKLKLLFQSFGLFKKLEFQKPYNYNINDYTNSREKKLELHKAYLKEIENEENNRLNVIENKTSQLIAQTGLIFSLLSLFIPFIIDKVLDFSLILKILFIIVLALAYLFYILTINNALKNFNVKKFNYGKNSPNSVLSQQEISIKKFLKMEIKDSLLTINDNIAINNVKATNLITAYNSFRFGNIFTSILVVFLCASLLFINSKPEEIKIENPIEIKEFKEYIKALKEQNLILRERIENQKNDTIQKSNTGNNVYKK
;
A
#
# COMPACT_ATOMS: atom_id res chain seq x y z
N MET A 1 -14.27 24.86 -18.05
CA MET A 1 -12.87 24.65 -17.57
C MET A 1 -12.73 24.62 -16.03
N THR A 2 -13.49 25.40 -15.27
CA THR A 2 -13.39 25.47 -13.78
C THR A 2 -13.72 24.17 -13.05
N LYS A 3 -14.74 23.40 -13.47
CA LYS A 3 -15.09 22.12 -12.83
C LYS A 3 -13.99 21.05 -12.95
N LEU A 4 -13.33 20.97 -14.11
CA LEU A 4 -12.27 20.00 -14.34
C LEU A 4 -11.02 20.33 -13.50
N LYS A 5 -10.70 21.63 -13.35
CA LYS A 5 -9.62 22.10 -12.47
C LYS A 5 -9.91 21.79 -11.00
N LEU A 6 -11.15 21.99 -10.54
CA LEU A 6 -11.59 21.61 -9.19
C LEU A 6 -11.50 20.09 -8.96
N LEU A 7 -11.85 19.29 -9.98
CA LEU A 7 -11.73 17.84 -9.93
C LEU A 7 -10.26 17.40 -9.82
N PHE A 8 -9.36 17.95 -10.63
CA PHE A 8 -7.92 17.68 -10.50
C PHE A 8 -7.31 18.21 -9.19
N GLN A 9 -7.84 19.30 -8.64
CA GLN A 9 -7.46 19.76 -7.30
C GLN A 9 -7.93 18.78 -6.21
N SER A 10 -9.13 18.21 -6.34
CA SER A 10 -9.63 17.18 -5.42
C SER A 10 -8.80 15.88 -5.47
N PHE A 11 -8.19 15.57 -6.61
CA PHE A 11 -7.23 14.47 -6.78
C PHE A 11 -5.82 14.76 -6.25
N GLY A 12 -5.54 15.99 -5.80
CA GLY A 12 -4.25 16.38 -5.24
C GLY A 12 -3.17 16.74 -6.29
N LEU A 13 -3.55 17.00 -7.55
CA LEU A 13 -2.60 17.26 -8.64
C LEU A 13 -2.07 18.71 -8.69
N PHE A 14 -2.88 19.72 -8.34
CA PHE A 14 -2.56 21.13 -8.66
C PHE A 14 -2.73 22.15 -7.53
N LYS A 15 -2.71 21.75 -6.25
CA LYS A 15 -2.79 22.75 -5.16
C LYS A 15 -1.40 23.27 -4.81
N LYS A 16 -0.98 24.35 -5.48
CA LYS A 16 0.13 25.19 -5.02
C LYS A 16 -0.48 26.27 -4.13
N LEU A 17 -0.30 26.16 -2.82
CA LEU A 17 -0.67 27.22 -1.90
C LEU A 17 0.50 28.19 -1.76
N GLU A 18 0.18 29.46 -1.86
CA GLU A 18 1.12 30.55 -1.67
C GLU A 18 1.39 30.73 -0.17
N PHE A 19 2.61 31.11 0.15
CA PHE A 19 3.00 31.47 1.50
C PHE A 19 2.29 32.77 1.87
N GLN A 20 1.20 32.68 2.63
CA GLN A 20 0.48 33.83 3.13
C GLN A 20 0.57 33.86 4.65
N LYS A 21 1.07 34.96 5.18
CA LYS A 21 1.10 35.17 6.63
C LYS A 21 -0.33 35.36 7.11
N PRO A 22 -0.81 34.54 8.06
CA PRO A 22 -2.20 34.59 8.51
C PRO A 22 -2.55 35.89 9.23
N TYR A 23 -1.56 36.55 9.84
CA TYR A 23 -1.77 37.76 10.62
C TYR A 23 -0.92 38.92 10.12
N ASN A 24 -1.48 40.11 10.16
CA ASN A 24 -0.75 41.36 9.95
C ASN A 24 -0.72 42.12 11.29
N TYR A 25 0.45 42.17 11.92
CA TYR A 25 0.62 42.83 13.21
C TYR A 25 1.25 44.20 13.03
N ASN A 26 0.71 45.22 13.68
CA ASN A 26 1.44 46.46 13.86
C ASN A 26 2.42 46.29 15.03
N ILE A 27 3.67 46.04 14.68
CA ILE A 27 4.79 45.86 15.60
C ILE A 27 4.95 47.05 16.58
N ASN A 28 4.48 48.24 16.19
CA ASN A 28 4.59 49.46 16.98
C ASN A 28 3.50 49.61 18.05
N ASP A 29 2.49 48.73 18.07
CA ASP A 29 1.41 48.76 19.09
C ASP A 29 1.94 48.48 20.50
N TYR A 30 3.19 48.00 20.60
CA TYR A 30 3.81 47.57 21.85
C TYR A 30 4.70 48.63 22.51
N THR A 31 4.21 49.87 22.59
CA THR A 31 5.02 51.03 23.01
C THR A 31 4.94 51.34 24.51
N ASN A 32 3.82 51.11 25.20
CA ASN A 32 3.62 51.57 26.60
C ASN A 32 3.07 50.52 27.59
N SER A 33 3.59 49.29 27.59
CA SER A 33 3.21 48.25 28.55
C SER A 33 4.05 48.25 29.84
N ARG A 34 3.41 47.95 30.98
CA ARG A 34 4.08 47.67 32.28
C ARG A 34 4.82 46.33 32.21
N GLU A 35 5.92 46.19 32.93
CA GLU A 35 6.79 45.00 32.89
C GLU A 35 6.06 43.69 33.19
N LYS A 36 5.27 43.64 34.27
CA LYS A 36 4.42 42.48 34.60
C LYS A 36 3.48 42.05 33.46
N LYS A 37 2.97 43.02 32.68
CA LYS A 37 2.12 42.73 31.50
C LYS A 37 2.96 42.14 30.36
N LEU A 38 4.20 42.61 30.19
CA LEU A 38 5.14 42.06 29.21
C LEU A 38 5.42 40.58 29.50
N GLU A 39 5.69 40.24 30.76
CA GLU A 39 5.95 38.84 31.17
C GLU A 39 4.75 37.93 30.89
N LEU A 40 3.53 38.36 31.22
CA LEU A 40 2.31 37.61 30.93
C LEU A 40 2.10 37.42 29.43
N HIS A 41 2.31 38.46 28.62
CA HIS A 41 2.19 38.35 27.17
C HIS A 41 3.26 37.44 26.57
N LYS A 42 4.50 37.50 27.08
CA LYS A 42 5.57 36.58 26.69
C LYS A 42 5.19 35.13 27.01
N ALA A 43 4.67 34.87 28.21
CA ALA A 43 4.24 33.54 28.61
C ALA A 43 3.13 33.01 27.69
N TYR A 44 2.15 33.85 27.36
CA TYR A 44 1.09 33.52 26.41
C TYR A 44 1.61 33.23 24.99
N LEU A 45 2.55 34.03 24.48
CA LEU A 45 3.16 33.76 23.18
C LEU A 45 3.95 32.45 23.15
N LYS A 46 4.63 32.12 24.26
CA LYS A 46 5.32 30.83 24.40
C LYS A 46 4.34 29.65 24.41
N GLU A 47 3.16 29.82 24.98
CA GLU A 47 2.10 28.82 24.92
C GLU A 47 1.62 28.61 23.48
N ILE A 48 1.35 29.69 22.73
CA ILE A 48 1.00 29.61 21.31
C ILE A 48 2.10 28.92 20.49
N GLU A 49 3.37 29.27 20.73
CA GLU A 49 4.49 28.64 20.05
C GLU A 49 4.55 27.13 20.34
N ASN A 50 4.32 26.72 21.58
CA ASN A 50 4.25 25.31 21.96
C ASN A 50 3.09 24.57 21.28
N GLU A 51 1.90 25.18 21.24
CA GLU A 51 0.75 24.62 20.50
C GLU A 51 1.06 24.45 19.01
N GLU A 52 1.73 25.42 18.41
CA GLU A 52 2.10 25.38 17.00
C GLU A 52 3.16 24.31 16.71
N ASN A 53 4.14 24.13 17.61
CA ASN A 53 5.12 23.05 17.54
C ASN A 53 4.45 21.67 17.70
N ASN A 54 3.47 21.55 18.60
CA ASN A 54 2.67 20.34 18.73
C ASN A 54 1.88 20.04 17.45
N ARG A 55 1.29 21.07 16.83
CA ARG A 55 0.60 20.94 15.55
C ARG A 55 1.54 20.46 14.45
N LEU A 56 2.75 20.99 14.36
CA LEU A 56 3.79 20.52 13.43
C LEU A 56 4.09 19.04 13.62
N ASN A 57 4.35 18.60 14.86
CA ASN A 57 4.62 17.20 15.17
C ASN A 57 3.46 16.29 14.72
N VAL A 58 2.21 16.70 14.95
CA VAL A 58 1.03 15.96 14.48
C VAL A 58 1.00 15.85 12.95
N ILE A 59 1.31 16.95 12.24
CA ILE A 59 1.34 16.97 10.76
C ILE A 59 2.44 16.04 10.24
N GLU A 60 3.64 16.10 10.77
CA GLU A 60 4.77 15.26 10.33
C GLU A 60 4.52 13.79 10.65
N ASN A 61 4.03 13.48 11.84
CA ASN A 61 3.68 12.11 12.23
C ASN A 61 2.61 11.50 11.32
N LYS A 62 1.52 12.23 11.05
CA LYS A 62 0.48 11.77 10.12
C LYS A 62 1.00 11.61 8.69
N THR A 63 1.92 12.49 8.26
CA THR A 63 2.57 12.38 6.95
C THR A 63 3.42 11.11 6.85
N SER A 64 4.26 10.84 7.85
CA SER A 64 5.07 9.61 7.92
C SER A 64 4.21 8.36 7.96
N GLN A 65 3.11 8.37 8.73
CA GLN A 65 2.16 7.27 8.79
C GLN A 65 1.51 6.98 7.44
N LEU A 66 1.13 8.00 6.66
CA LEU A 66 0.57 7.80 5.31
C LEU A 66 1.57 7.13 4.36
N ILE A 67 2.84 7.54 4.41
CA ILE A 67 3.89 6.90 3.61
C ILE A 67 4.07 5.43 4.03
N ALA A 68 4.14 5.17 5.32
CA ALA A 68 4.29 3.81 5.86
C ALA A 68 3.10 2.92 5.48
N GLN A 69 1.86 3.40 5.65
CA GLN A 69 0.66 2.67 5.26
C GLN A 69 0.60 2.38 3.76
N THR A 70 1.03 3.32 2.92
CA THR A 70 1.14 3.09 1.48
C THR A 70 2.14 1.98 1.16
N GLY A 71 3.29 1.97 1.84
CA GLY A 71 4.29 0.89 1.73
C GLY A 71 3.72 -0.48 2.10
N LEU A 72 2.96 -0.56 3.20
CA LEU A 72 2.29 -1.81 3.62
C LEU A 72 1.30 -2.32 2.57
N ILE A 73 0.53 -1.43 1.95
CA ILE A 73 -0.41 -1.82 0.89
C ILE A 73 0.33 -2.40 -0.31
N PHE A 74 1.47 -1.82 -0.70
CA PHE A 74 2.29 -2.39 -1.76
C PHE A 74 2.84 -3.77 -1.41
N SER A 75 3.36 -3.94 -0.20
CA SER A 75 3.84 -5.25 0.27
C SER A 75 2.72 -6.30 0.25
N LEU A 76 1.52 -5.94 0.72
CA LEU A 76 0.37 -6.82 0.70
C LEU A 76 -0.06 -7.16 -0.74
N LEU A 77 -0.13 -6.16 -1.63
CA LEU A 77 -0.47 -6.38 -3.03
C LEU A 77 0.54 -7.30 -3.71
N SER A 78 1.83 -7.11 -3.47
CA SER A 78 2.91 -7.95 -4.00
C SER A 78 2.78 -9.42 -3.60
N LEU A 79 2.33 -9.68 -2.36
CA LEU A 79 2.07 -11.04 -1.89
C LEU A 79 0.97 -11.75 -2.70
N PHE A 80 -0.02 -10.99 -3.18
CA PHE A 80 -1.15 -11.54 -3.93
C PHE A 80 -0.91 -11.65 -5.44
N ILE A 81 0.20 -11.10 -5.97
CA ILE A 81 0.50 -11.11 -7.42
C ILE A 81 0.43 -12.52 -8.03
N PRO A 82 1.04 -13.57 -7.46
CA PRO A 82 0.98 -14.91 -8.06
C PRO A 82 -0.45 -15.41 -8.24
N PHE A 83 -1.28 -15.26 -7.20
CA PHE A 83 -2.69 -15.64 -7.23
C PHE A 83 -3.53 -14.82 -8.22
N ILE A 84 -3.17 -13.53 -8.39
CA ILE A 84 -3.81 -12.64 -9.36
C ILE A 84 -3.50 -13.13 -10.78
N ILE A 85 -2.24 -13.46 -11.10
CA ILE A 85 -1.82 -13.81 -12.46
C ILE A 85 -2.58 -15.03 -12.96
N ASP A 86 -2.61 -16.11 -12.18
CA ASP A 86 -3.25 -17.37 -12.58
C ASP A 86 -4.74 -17.18 -12.88
N LYS A 87 -5.43 -16.33 -12.09
CA LYS A 87 -6.86 -16.07 -12.27
C LYS A 87 -7.16 -15.06 -13.36
N VAL A 88 -6.34 -14.02 -13.50
CA VAL A 88 -6.51 -13.01 -14.55
C VAL A 88 -6.33 -13.64 -15.94
N LEU A 89 -5.52 -14.69 -16.09
CA LEU A 89 -5.36 -15.41 -17.36
C LEU A 89 -6.68 -16.04 -17.86
N ASP A 90 -7.54 -16.51 -16.96
CA ASP A 90 -8.84 -17.10 -17.29
C ASP A 90 -9.91 -16.05 -17.69
N PHE A 91 -9.64 -14.76 -17.48
CA PHE A 91 -10.63 -13.72 -17.76
C PHE A 91 -10.79 -13.44 -19.26
N SER A 92 -12.00 -13.01 -19.63
CA SER A 92 -12.24 -12.43 -20.95
C SER A 92 -11.36 -11.19 -21.16
N LEU A 93 -10.97 -10.91 -22.42
CA LEU A 93 -10.08 -9.81 -22.76
C LEU A 93 -10.57 -8.46 -22.21
N ILE A 94 -11.88 -8.22 -22.24
CA ILE A 94 -12.52 -6.98 -21.74
C ILE A 94 -12.29 -6.83 -20.23
N LEU A 95 -12.52 -7.91 -19.46
CA LEU A 95 -12.30 -7.90 -18.01
C LEU A 95 -10.83 -7.73 -17.65
N LYS A 96 -9.90 -8.32 -18.43
CA LYS A 96 -8.45 -8.10 -18.26
C LYS A 96 -8.08 -6.63 -18.43
N ILE A 97 -8.56 -5.99 -19.49
CA ILE A 97 -8.29 -4.57 -19.76
C ILE A 97 -8.86 -3.70 -18.63
N LEU A 98 -10.10 -3.96 -18.19
CA LEU A 98 -10.71 -3.23 -17.09
C LEU A 98 -9.91 -3.37 -15.79
N PHE A 99 -9.49 -4.59 -15.45
CA PHE A 99 -8.67 -4.86 -14.27
C PHE A 99 -7.34 -4.09 -14.31
N ILE A 100 -6.64 -4.09 -15.45
CA ILE A 100 -5.39 -3.35 -15.63
C ILE A 100 -5.61 -1.85 -15.47
N ILE A 101 -6.69 -1.29 -16.02
CA ILE A 101 -7.01 0.14 -15.88
C ILE A 101 -7.24 0.50 -14.41
N VAL A 102 -8.03 -0.28 -13.68
CA VAL A 102 -8.31 -0.03 -12.25
C VAL A 102 -7.02 -0.16 -11.42
N LEU A 103 -6.17 -1.15 -11.72
CA LEU A 103 -4.86 -1.33 -11.10
C LEU A 103 -3.94 -0.14 -11.35
N ALA A 104 -3.86 0.34 -12.58
CA ALA A 104 -3.06 1.50 -12.94
C ALA A 104 -3.55 2.77 -12.24
N LEU A 105 -4.87 2.96 -12.11
CA LEU A 105 -5.46 4.07 -11.35
C LEU A 105 -5.10 3.97 -9.86
N ALA A 106 -5.24 2.80 -9.24
CA ALA A 106 -4.86 2.60 -7.84
C ALA A 106 -3.38 2.97 -7.61
N TYR A 107 -2.49 2.47 -8.48
CA TYR A 107 -1.06 2.73 -8.41
C TYR A 107 -0.73 4.23 -8.58
N LEU A 108 -1.37 4.90 -9.54
CA LEU A 108 -1.23 6.33 -9.77
C LEU A 108 -1.56 7.13 -8.50
N PHE A 109 -2.67 6.80 -7.83
CA PHE A 109 -3.08 7.50 -6.60
C PHE A 109 -2.14 7.26 -5.42
N TYR A 110 -1.55 6.07 -5.27
CA TYR A 110 -0.52 5.82 -4.26
C TYR A 110 0.78 6.58 -4.55
N ILE A 111 1.21 6.66 -5.82
CA ILE A 111 2.35 7.52 -6.19
C ILE A 111 2.06 8.98 -5.85
N LEU A 112 0.86 9.48 -6.18
CA LEU A 112 0.46 10.85 -5.83
C LEU A 112 0.45 11.09 -4.32
N THR A 113 0.06 10.09 -3.54
CA THR A 113 0.13 10.13 -2.07
C THR A 113 1.56 10.36 -1.60
N ILE A 114 2.49 9.49 -2.05
CA ILE A 114 3.91 9.56 -1.68
C ILE A 114 4.51 10.89 -2.14
N ASN A 115 4.30 11.27 -3.40
CA ASN A 115 4.85 12.51 -3.94
C ASN A 115 4.37 13.77 -3.19
N ASN A 116 3.10 13.81 -2.78
CA ASN A 116 2.60 14.92 -1.98
C ASN A 116 3.11 14.88 -0.53
N ALA A 117 3.21 13.70 0.08
CA ALA A 117 3.74 13.53 1.43
C ALA A 117 5.24 13.91 1.51
N LEU A 118 6.05 13.49 0.54
CA LEU A 118 7.49 13.79 0.48
C LEU A 118 7.79 15.29 0.40
N LYS A 119 6.86 16.11 -0.10
CA LYS A 119 7.02 17.57 -0.10
C LYS A 119 7.22 18.13 1.32
N ASN A 120 6.69 17.49 2.36
CA ASN A 120 6.81 17.94 3.75
C ASN A 120 8.19 17.70 4.37
N PHE A 121 9.00 16.80 3.78
CA PHE A 121 10.34 16.46 4.27
C PHE A 121 11.46 17.21 3.55
N ASN A 122 11.12 18.13 2.64
CA ASN A 122 12.12 18.99 2.01
C ASN A 122 12.56 20.10 2.96
N VAL A 123 13.57 19.81 3.79
CA VAL A 123 14.11 20.74 4.79
C VAL A 123 14.58 22.05 4.18
N LYS A 124 15.12 22.03 2.95
CA LYS A 124 15.59 23.24 2.26
C LYS A 124 14.46 24.23 1.92
N LYS A 125 13.21 23.75 1.84
CA LYS A 125 12.06 24.56 1.46
C LYS A 125 11.39 25.24 2.67
N PHE A 126 11.52 24.65 3.86
CA PHE A 126 10.82 25.14 5.06
C PHE A 126 11.83 25.72 6.05
N ASN A 127 12.02 27.04 5.97
CA ASN A 127 12.90 27.75 6.88
C ASN A 127 12.09 28.33 8.05
N TYR A 128 12.09 27.63 9.17
CA TYR A 128 11.38 28.06 10.38
C TYR A 128 12.07 29.24 11.05
N GLY A 129 11.27 30.20 11.50
CA GLY A 129 11.74 31.28 12.36
C GLY A 129 12.23 30.70 13.68
N LYS A 130 13.36 31.24 14.17
CA LYS A 130 13.94 30.87 15.46
C LYS A 130 14.63 32.07 16.07
N ASN A 131 14.54 32.18 17.39
CA ASN A 131 15.28 33.19 18.14
C ASN A 131 16.79 32.87 18.08
N SER A 132 17.61 33.91 17.88
CA SER A 132 19.07 33.76 17.84
C SER A 132 19.64 33.76 19.26
N PRO A 133 20.42 32.74 19.65
CA PRO A 133 21.14 32.75 20.93
C PRO A 133 22.07 33.97 21.07
N ASN A 134 22.60 34.47 19.96
CA ASN A 134 23.47 35.65 19.93
C ASN A 134 22.74 36.93 20.39
N SER A 135 21.41 36.99 20.29
CA SER A 135 20.63 38.12 20.80
C SER A 135 20.79 38.28 22.31
N VAL A 136 20.98 37.19 23.06
CA VAL A 136 21.20 37.25 24.52
C VAL A 136 22.59 37.82 24.84
N LEU A 137 23.61 37.44 24.07
CA LEU A 137 24.98 37.89 24.26
C LEU A 137 25.19 39.35 23.82
N SER A 138 24.54 39.75 22.72
CA SER A 138 24.70 41.08 22.13
C SER A 138 23.86 42.17 22.79
N GLN A 139 22.88 41.81 23.63
CA GLN A 139 21.92 42.72 24.24
C GLN A 139 22.01 42.68 25.79
N GLN A 140 23.19 42.48 26.36
CA GLN A 140 23.37 42.44 27.81
C GLN A 140 23.14 43.81 28.47
N GLU A 141 23.49 44.89 27.77
CA GLU A 141 23.44 46.26 28.29
C GLU A 141 22.05 46.91 28.21
N ILE A 142 21.06 46.25 27.60
CA ILE A 142 19.70 46.82 27.52
C ILE A 142 18.85 46.47 28.74
N SER A 143 17.95 47.38 29.11
CA SER A 143 17.04 47.13 30.24
C SER A 143 16.14 45.92 30.00
N ILE A 144 15.79 45.21 31.09
CA ILE A 144 14.90 44.04 31.08
C ILE A 144 13.62 44.33 30.30
N LYS A 145 12.99 45.47 30.58
CA LYS A 145 11.78 45.93 29.87
C LYS A 145 11.99 46.05 28.36
N LYS A 146 13.15 46.54 27.90
CA LYS A 146 13.47 46.66 26.47
C LYS A 146 13.74 45.30 25.85
N PHE A 147 14.44 44.42 26.56
CA PHE A 147 14.69 43.04 26.14
C PHE A 147 13.38 42.25 25.98
N LEU A 148 12.47 42.33 26.96
CA LEU A 148 11.15 41.68 26.90
C LEU A 148 10.31 42.15 25.70
N LYS A 149 10.35 43.45 25.38
CA LYS A 149 9.66 43.99 24.20
C LYS A 149 10.26 43.44 22.90
N MET A 150 11.58 43.34 22.81
CA MET A 150 12.27 42.75 21.67
C MET A 150 11.86 41.28 21.50
N GLU A 151 11.90 40.50 22.57
CA GLU A 151 11.55 39.07 22.54
C GLU A 151 10.09 38.85 22.13
N ILE A 152 9.16 39.67 22.61
CA ILE A 152 7.74 39.61 22.23
C ILE A 152 7.57 39.91 20.74
N LYS A 153 8.27 40.92 20.22
CA LYS A 153 8.27 41.27 18.79
C LYS A 153 8.82 40.13 17.93
N ASP A 154 9.95 39.55 18.32
CA ASP A 154 10.57 38.45 17.61
C ASP A 154 9.69 37.18 17.64
N SER A 155 9.04 36.93 18.78
CA SER A 155 8.08 35.82 18.94
C SER A 155 6.86 36.00 18.02
N LEU A 156 6.28 37.20 17.97
CA LEU A 156 5.14 37.49 17.08
C LEU A 156 5.49 37.25 15.60
N LEU A 157 6.69 37.64 15.16
CA LEU A 157 7.17 37.39 13.80
C LEU A 157 7.38 35.89 13.54
N THR A 158 8.09 35.23 14.45
CA THR A 158 8.42 33.81 14.34
C THR A 158 7.18 32.92 14.32
N ILE A 159 6.24 33.15 15.23
CA ILE A 159 4.96 32.41 15.28
C ILE A 159 4.20 32.57 13.98
N ASN A 160 4.09 33.78 13.45
CA ASN A 160 3.36 34.05 12.20
C ASN A 160 3.97 33.31 11.00
N ASP A 161 5.30 33.35 10.90
CA ASP A 161 6.04 32.67 9.84
C ASP A 161 5.91 31.16 9.96
N ASN A 162 6.04 30.62 11.18
CA ASN A 162 5.91 29.18 11.45
C ASN A 162 4.48 28.67 11.17
N ILE A 163 3.44 29.43 11.51
CA ILE A 163 2.05 29.09 11.16
C ILE A 163 1.89 29.03 9.63
N ALA A 164 2.42 30.01 8.89
CA ALA A 164 2.34 30.02 7.43
C ALA A 164 3.04 28.79 6.81
N ILE A 165 4.22 28.42 7.32
CA ILE A 165 4.92 27.19 6.92
C ILE A 165 4.08 25.95 7.20
N ASN A 166 3.54 25.85 8.41
CA ASN A 166 2.78 24.69 8.84
C ASN A 166 1.45 24.56 8.09
N ASN A 167 0.83 25.66 7.66
CA ASN A 167 -0.33 25.65 6.78
C ASN A 167 -0.01 25.06 5.40
N VAL A 168 1.18 25.35 4.85
CA VAL A 168 1.65 24.71 3.62
C VAL A 168 1.88 23.21 3.83
N LYS A 169 2.50 22.82 4.95
CA LYS A 169 2.69 21.39 5.28
C LYS A 169 1.37 20.64 5.50
N ALA A 170 0.42 21.25 6.22
CA ALA A 170 -0.92 20.72 6.43
C ALA A 170 -1.67 20.53 5.11
N THR A 171 -1.50 21.46 4.17
CA THR A 171 -2.08 21.34 2.83
C THR A 171 -1.52 20.14 2.08
N ASN A 172 -0.20 19.95 2.07
CA ASN A 172 0.42 18.79 1.42
C ASN A 172 -0.07 17.47 2.07
N LEU A 173 -0.27 17.48 3.39
CA LEU A 173 -0.83 16.33 4.11
C LEU A 173 -2.28 16.06 3.65
N ILE A 174 -3.13 17.08 3.55
CA ILE A 174 -4.51 16.93 3.09
C ILE A 174 -4.55 16.42 1.64
N THR A 175 -3.70 16.95 0.75
CA THR A 175 -3.65 16.47 -0.64
C THR A 175 -3.15 15.04 -0.73
N ALA A 176 -2.12 14.67 0.04
CA ALA A 176 -1.65 13.29 0.14
C ALA A 176 -2.76 12.36 0.66
N TYR A 177 -3.46 12.75 1.72
CA TYR A 177 -4.57 11.98 2.28
C TYR A 177 -5.72 11.77 1.27
N ASN A 178 -6.08 12.80 0.50
CA ASN A 178 -7.10 12.68 -0.53
C ASN A 178 -6.68 11.71 -1.63
N SER A 179 -5.43 11.79 -2.11
CA SER A 179 -4.91 10.81 -3.07
C SER A 179 -4.92 9.38 -2.48
N PHE A 180 -4.54 9.23 -1.21
CA PHE A 180 -4.53 7.94 -0.52
C PHE A 180 -5.93 7.33 -0.43
N ARG A 181 -6.93 8.16 -0.09
CA ARG A 181 -8.33 7.76 -0.05
C ARG A 181 -8.80 7.20 -1.39
N PHE A 182 -8.48 7.86 -2.51
CA PHE A 182 -8.83 7.34 -3.84
C PHE A 182 -8.07 6.05 -4.16
N GLY A 183 -6.79 5.96 -3.81
CA GLY A 183 -6.01 4.72 -3.92
C GLY A 183 -6.71 3.54 -3.22
N ASN A 184 -7.12 3.74 -1.97
CA ASN A 184 -7.85 2.72 -1.20
C ASN A 184 -9.20 2.33 -1.82
N ILE A 185 -9.93 3.28 -2.41
CA ILE A 185 -11.19 2.99 -3.11
C ILE A 185 -10.93 2.06 -4.31
N PHE A 186 -9.96 2.38 -5.16
CA PHE A 186 -9.62 1.53 -6.32
C PHE A 186 -9.06 0.17 -5.89
N THR A 187 -8.22 0.13 -4.84
CA THR A 187 -7.77 -1.15 -4.26
C THR A 187 -8.94 -1.98 -3.73
N SER A 188 -9.90 -1.36 -3.06
CA SER A 188 -11.09 -2.08 -2.55
C SER A 188 -11.91 -2.66 -3.70
N ILE A 189 -12.07 -1.92 -4.80
CA ILE A 189 -12.73 -2.43 -6.02
C ILE A 189 -11.97 -3.63 -6.58
N LEU A 190 -10.63 -3.57 -6.65
CA LEU A 190 -9.80 -4.69 -7.12
C LEU A 190 -9.94 -5.93 -6.23
N VAL A 191 -9.97 -5.75 -4.91
CA VAL A 191 -10.12 -6.85 -3.95
C VAL A 191 -11.49 -7.50 -4.11
N VAL A 192 -12.58 -6.71 -4.17
CA VAL A 192 -13.94 -7.24 -4.39
C VAL A 192 -14.03 -7.98 -5.72
N PHE A 193 -13.44 -7.41 -6.78
CA PHE A 193 -13.39 -8.05 -8.09
C PHE A 193 -12.64 -9.38 -8.05
N LEU A 194 -11.50 -9.44 -7.36
CA LEU A 194 -10.72 -10.66 -7.18
C LEU A 194 -11.49 -11.71 -6.37
N CYS A 195 -12.11 -11.34 -5.25
CA CYS A 195 -12.94 -12.26 -4.47
C CYS A 195 -14.11 -12.82 -5.28
N ALA A 196 -14.78 -11.98 -6.08
CA ALA A 196 -15.85 -12.43 -6.96
C ALA A 196 -15.30 -13.40 -8.03
N SER A 197 -14.15 -13.11 -8.62
CA SER A 197 -13.52 -14.01 -9.59
C SER A 197 -13.19 -15.38 -9.00
N LEU A 198 -12.70 -15.43 -7.77
CA LEU A 198 -12.38 -16.68 -7.09
C LEU A 198 -13.61 -17.57 -6.83
N LEU A 199 -14.77 -16.97 -6.57
CA LEU A 199 -16.01 -17.71 -6.28
C LEU A 199 -16.78 -18.12 -7.53
N PHE A 200 -16.75 -17.30 -8.59
CA PHE A 200 -17.64 -17.46 -9.74
C PHE A 200 -16.94 -17.89 -11.03
N ILE A 201 -15.61 -17.79 -11.13
CA ILE A 201 -14.87 -18.19 -12.33
C ILE A 201 -14.31 -19.59 -12.12
N ASN A 202 -15.07 -20.57 -12.60
CA ASN A 202 -14.61 -21.95 -12.74
C ASN A 202 -13.60 -22.00 -13.88
N SER A 203 -12.32 -22.16 -13.54
CA SER A 203 -11.27 -22.51 -14.50
C SER A 203 -11.69 -23.83 -15.16
N LYS A 204 -12.06 -23.81 -16.44
CA LYS A 204 -12.23 -25.06 -17.18
C LYS A 204 -10.85 -25.73 -17.21
N PRO A 205 -10.71 -26.99 -16.79
CA PRO A 205 -9.45 -27.69 -16.98
C PRO A 205 -9.10 -27.60 -18.46
N GLU A 206 -7.89 -27.16 -18.80
CA GLU A 206 -7.41 -27.21 -20.17
C GLU A 206 -7.57 -28.65 -20.66
N GLU A 207 -8.54 -28.89 -21.53
CA GLU A 207 -8.60 -30.15 -22.25
C GLU A 207 -7.29 -30.23 -23.04
N ILE A 208 -6.43 -31.16 -22.65
CA ILE A 208 -5.20 -31.48 -23.39
C ILE A 208 -5.67 -31.91 -24.79
N LYS A 209 -5.70 -30.96 -25.72
CA LYS A 209 -5.94 -31.22 -27.13
C LYS A 209 -4.66 -31.83 -27.67
N ILE A 210 -4.62 -33.15 -27.71
CA ILE A 210 -3.60 -33.89 -28.43
C ILE A 210 -3.85 -33.62 -29.92
N GLU A 211 -3.17 -32.62 -30.49
CA GLU A 211 -3.12 -32.44 -31.94
C GLU A 211 -2.32 -33.59 -32.56
N ASN A 212 -2.92 -34.26 -33.56
CA ASN A 212 -2.36 -35.44 -34.24
C ASN A 212 -2.01 -36.59 -33.27
N PRO A 213 -3.01 -37.25 -32.68
CA PRO A 213 -2.74 -38.50 -31.97
C PRO A 213 -2.07 -39.46 -32.95
N ILE A 214 -0.89 -39.94 -32.61
CA ILE A 214 -0.24 -41.02 -33.34
C ILE A 214 -1.13 -42.25 -33.15
N GLU A 215 -1.96 -42.55 -34.15
CA GLU A 215 -2.73 -43.77 -34.18
C GLU A 215 -1.75 -44.93 -34.39
N ILE A 216 -1.40 -45.61 -33.30
CA ILE A 216 -0.63 -46.85 -33.38
C ILE A 216 -1.56 -47.90 -33.97
N LYS A 217 -1.59 -47.97 -35.30
CA LYS A 217 -2.18 -49.10 -36.04
C LYS A 217 -1.54 -50.37 -35.48
N GLU A 218 -2.36 -51.37 -35.18
CA GLU A 218 -1.99 -52.64 -34.53
C GLU A 218 -1.86 -52.64 -32.99
N PHE A 219 -1.91 -51.50 -32.28
CA PHE A 219 -1.89 -51.53 -30.81
C PHE A 219 -3.10 -52.29 -30.22
N LYS A 220 -4.26 -52.17 -30.86
CA LYS A 220 -5.46 -52.94 -30.47
C LYS A 220 -5.29 -54.44 -30.66
N GLU A 221 -4.59 -54.85 -31.72
CA GLU A 221 -4.31 -56.25 -32.02
C GLU A 221 -3.26 -56.82 -31.05
N TYR A 222 -2.24 -56.02 -30.73
CA TYR A 222 -1.25 -56.37 -29.71
C TYR A 222 -1.88 -56.54 -28.32
N ILE A 223 -2.78 -55.63 -27.91
CA ILE A 223 -3.53 -55.75 -26.65
C ILE A 223 -4.43 -57.00 -26.66
N LYS A 224 -5.02 -57.34 -27.80
CA LYS A 224 -5.86 -58.55 -27.95
C LYS A 224 -5.01 -59.82 -27.82
N ALA A 225 -3.86 -59.88 -28.50
CA ALA A 225 -2.92 -60.99 -28.43
C ALA A 225 -2.35 -61.18 -27.01
N LEU A 226 -2.04 -60.08 -26.30
CA LEU A 226 -1.60 -60.13 -24.91
C LEU A 226 -2.68 -60.67 -23.96
N LYS A 227 -3.95 -60.31 -24.17
CA LYS A 227 -5.06 -60.85 -23.38
C LYS A 227 -5.24 -62.34 -23.62
N GLU A 228 -5.13 -62.78 -24.86
CA GLU A 228 -5.26 -64.17 -25.27
C GLU A 228 -4.10 -65.04 -24.70
N GLN A 229 -2.86 -64.55 -24.77
CA GLN A 229 -1.72 -65.21 -24.12
C GLN A 229 -1.90 -65.32 -22.60
N ASN A 230 -2.40 -64.27 -21.95
CA ASN A 230 -2.66 -64.31 -20.51
C ASN A 230 -3.76 -65.31 -20.14
N LEU A 231 -4.78 -65.48 -20.98
CA LEU A 231 -5.82 -66.49 -20.78
C LEU A 231 -5.22 -67.90 -20.84
N ILE A 232 -4.45 -68.19 -21.89
CA ILE A 232 -3.78 -69.49 -22.08
C ILE A 232 -2.81 -69.80 -20.93
N LEU A 233 -2.07 -68.80 -20.44
CA LEU A 233 -1.20 -68.94 -19.28
C LEU A 233 -1.97 -69.29 -18.00
N ARG A 234 -3.13 -68.66 -17.77
CA ARG A 234 -3.99 -68.96 -16.62
C ARG A 234 -4.53 -70.38 -16.67
N GLU A 235 -5.02 -70.82 -17.83
CA GLU A 235 -5.50 -72.20 -18.03
C GLU A 235 -4.38 -73.23 -17.79
N ARG A 236 -3.15 -72.96 -18.26
CA ARG A 236 -2.00 -73.85 -18.00
C ARG A 236 -1.65 -73.93 -16.52
N ILE A 237 -1.68 -72.80 -15.80
CA ILE A 237 -1.42 -72.78 -14.35
C ILE A 237 -2.51 -73.56 -13.60
N GLU A 238 -3.76 -73.45 -14.00
CA GLU A 238 -4.88 -74.15 -13.38
C GLU A 238 -4.83 -75.66 -13.63
N ASN A 239 -4.51 -76.07 -14.86
CA ASN A 239 -4.29 -77.48 -15.19
C ASN A 239 -3.09 -78.08 -14.44
N GLN A 240 -1.98 -77.35 -14.31
CA GLN A 240 -0.85 -77.79 -13.50
C GLN A 240 -1.20 -77.93 -12.02
N LYS A 241 -2.01 -77.02 -11.47
CA LYS A 241 -2.53 -77.15 -10.09
C LYS A 241 -3.38 -78.41 -9.94
N ASN A 242 -4.28 -78.68 -10.89
CA ASN A 242 -5.16 -79.85 -10.86
C ASN A 242 -4.36 -81.16 -10.96
N ASP A 243 -3.34 -81.23 -11.82
CA ASP A 243 -2.43 -82.38 -11.92
C ASP A 243 -1.63 -82.60 -10.62
N THR A 244 -1.21 -81.51 -9.97
CA THR A 244 -0.49 -81.58 -8.69
C THR A 244 -1.40 -82.09 -7.58
N ILE A 245 -2.68 -81.68 -7.56
CA ILE A 245 -3.69 -82.15 -6.61
C ILE A 245 -4.00 -83.64 -6.85
N GLN A 246 -4.15 -84.09 -8.10
CA GLN A 246 -4.38 -85.50 -8.42
C GLN A 246 -3.20 -86.42 -8.03
N LYS A 247 -1.96 -85.96 -8.23
CA LYS A 247 -0.75 -86.69 -7.80
C LYS A 247 -0.64 -86.78 -6.27
N SER A 248 -1.08 -85.75 -5.54
CA SER A 248 -1.14 -85.79 -4.06
C SER A 248 -2.20 -86.78 -3.53
N ASN A 249 -3.33 -86.94 -4.24
CA ASN A 249 -4.38 -87.90 -3.87
C ASN A 249 -4.05 -89.36 -4.23
N THR A 250 -3.22 -89.59 -5.24
CA THR A 250 -2.77 -90.95 -5.61
C THR A 250 -1.57 -91.42 -4.78
N GLY A 251 -0.73 -90.51 -4.26
CA GLY A 251 0.34 -90.84 -3.31
C GLY A 251 -0.15 -91.30 -1.92
N ASN A 252 -1.34 -90.88 -1.49
CA ASN A 252 -1.89 -91.24 -0.18
C ASN A 252 -2.57 -92.63 -0.12
N ASN A 253 -2.68 -93.34 -1.24
CA ASN A 253 -3.24 -94.71 -1.29
C ASN A 253 -2.17 -95.83 -1.29
N VAL A 254 -0.87 -95.49 -1.23
CA VAL A 254 0.22 -96.49 -1.21
C VAL A 254 0.66 -96.88 0.21
N TYR A 255 0.20 -96.19 1.25
CA TYR A 255 0.44 -96.54 2.67
C TYR A 255 -0.87 -96.90 3.42
N LYS A 256 -1.67 -97.79 2.83
CA LYS A 256 -2.70 -98.54 3.56
C LYS A 256 -2.60 -100.03 3.22
N LYS A 257 -1.57 -100.67 3.77
CA LYS A 257 -1.55 -102.09 4.13
C LYS A 257 -0.58 -102.28 5.28
#